data_AF-A0A956X7L2-F1
#
_entry.id   AF-A0A956X7L2-F1
#
_cell.length_a   1.000
_cell.length_b   1.000
_cell.length_c   1.000
_cell.angle_alpha   90.00
_cell.angle_beta   90.00
_cell.angle_gamma   90.00
#
_symmetry.space_group_name_H-M   'P 1'
#
loop_
_entity.id
_entity.type
_entity.pdbx_description
1 polymer ?
#
loop_
_entity_poly.entity_id
_entity_poly.type
_entity_poly.pdbx_seq_one_letter_code
_entity_poly.pdbx_strand_id
1 'polypeptide(L)'
;MSHIPEQEPLKEGSQRGDLFYLWHPGTEATFSGYGLALADGRADELVGLLIVDRPQPVSVAWLEEVGQAFGGYQLLTMTATGEHGMACRMQIEPESLPYLRHWPSEQSTALQAALRPLLDYPPQPVFSLRWDETTQTWASRFALANELPSELKEVFARTGYGCAAVETDSGIIHACHAADEDIAGFNGQPVWFQWQLIQMPTAPLIRLEMMVVDDPVNPYRFESFLNVSEPDQLRILAKLANQAQLHLAFYGADLTYRYTKSIHHAAQQAQQLAEITDMALAYWQTLPPEQRDFVEAKAAFMRSFF
;
A
#
# COMPACT_ATOMS: atom_id res chain seq x y z
N MET A 1 32.19 -21.01 21.12
CA MET A 1 31.09 -21.47 20.25
C MET A 1 29.90 -21.72 21.15
N SER A 2 29.03 -20.73 21.26
CA SER A 2 27.83 -20.82 22.09
C SER A 2 26.78 -21.59 21.30
N HIS A 3 26.32 -22.73 21.84
CA HIS A 3 25.20 -23.49 21.30
C HIS A 3 23.98 -22.56 21.25
N ILE A 4 23.47 -22.29 20.05
CA ILE A 4 22.21 -21.58 19.88
C ILE A 4 21.09 -22.57 20.25
N PRO A 5 20.21 -22.24 21.22
CA PRO A 5 19.12 -23.12 21.61
C PRO A 5 18.17 -23.39 20.45
N GLU A 6 17.60 -24.58 20.48
CA GLU A 6 16.59 -25.04 19.53
C GLU A 6 15.37 -24.09 19.50
N GLN A 7 14.82 -23.92 18.30
CA GLN A 7 13.79 -22.96 17.94
C GLN A 7 12.57 -22.99 18.88
N GLU A 8 12.14 -21.85 19.42
CA GLU A 8 10.74 -21.72 19.85
C GLU A 8 9.94 -21.21 18.64
N PRO A 9 8.89 -21.94 18.20
CA PRO A 9 7.88 -21.38 17.31
C PRO A 9 7.35 -20.08 17.91
N LEU A 10 6.85 -19.16 17.08
CA LEU A 10 6.06 -18.02 17.55
C LEU A 10 5.00 -18.54 18.53
N LYS A 11 5.21 -18.29 19.83
CA LYS A 11 4.22 -18.63 20.85
C LYS A 11 3.03 -17.71 20.63
N GLU A 12 1.83 -18.26 20.64
CA GLU A 12 0.60 -17.48 20.73
C GLU A 12 0.71 -16.57 21.98
N GLY A 13 0.73 -15.25 21.78
CA GLY A 13 0.81 -14.27 22.87
C GLY A 13 2.04 -13.36 22.88
N SER A 14 2.45 -12.81 21.73
CA SER A 14 3.40 -11.69 21.73
C SER A 14 2.84 -10.50 22.51
N GLN A 15 3.70 -9.72 23.15
CA GLN A 15 3.35 -8.50 23.86
C GLN A 15 3.87 -7.28 23.09
N ARG A 16 3.19 -6.13 23.23
CA ARG A 16 3.70 -4.86 22.72
C ARG A 16 5.10 -4.62 23.28
N GLY A 17 6.04 -4.41 22.38
CA GLY A 17 7.44 -4.24 22.71
C GLY A 17 8.29 -5.50 22.57
N ASP A 18 7.72 -6.69 22.33
CA ASP A 18 8.51 -7.89 22.05
C ASP A 18 9.38 -7.71 20.81
N LEU A 19 10.65 -8.14 20.90
CA LEU A 19 11.64 -7.93 19.84
C LEU A 19 11.68 -9.11 18.86
N PHE A 20 11.45 -8.81 17.59
CA PHE A 20 11.50 -9.75 16.49
C PHE A 20 12.62 -9.43 15.51
N TYR A 21 13.18 -10.46 14.89
CA TYR A 21 14.23 -10.38 13.88
C TYR A 21 13.71 -10.93 12.55
N LEU A 22 14.01 -10.23 11.44
CA LEU A 22 13.73 -10.63 10.06
C LEU A 22 14.79 -11.62 9.59
N TRP A 23 14.63 -12.89 9.93
CA TRP A 23 15.67 -13.90 9.74
C TRP A 23 15.75 -14.42 8.31
N HIS A 24 16.94 -14.86 7.89
CA HIS A 24 17.13 -15.58 6.63
C HIS A 24 17.22 -17.09 6.92
N PRO A 25 16.19 -17.88 6.57
CA PRO A 25 16.21 -19.34 6.70
C PRO A 25 17.48 -19.98 6.14
N GLY A 26 17.98 -21.00 6.84
CA GLY A 26 19.20 -21.72 6.44
C GLY A 26 20.51 -21.00 6.78
N THR A 27 20.46 -19.80 7.37
CA THR A 27 21.64 -19.09 7.87
C THR A 27 21.66 -19.09 9.40
N GLU A 28 22.86 -19.03 10.00
CA GLU A 28 23.04 -19.01 11.46
C GLU A 28 23.04 -17.61 12.07
N ALA A 29 23.24 -16.55 11.27
CA ALA A 29 23.42 -15.19 11.78
C ALA A 29 22.93 -14.08 10.83
N THR A 30 22.26 -14.42 9.72
CA THR A 30 21.83 -13.42 8.75
C THR A 30 20.41 -13.00 9.03
N PHE A 31 20.22 -11.70 9.29
CA PHE A 31 18.92 -11.05 9.34
C PHE A 31 18.95 -9.77 8.49
N SER A 32 17.77 -9.36 8.02
CA SER A 32 17.56 -8.12 7.26
C SER A 32 16.99 -6.98 8.11
N GLY A 33 16.72 -7.20 9.39
CA GLY A 33 16.24 -6.16 10.28
C GLY A 33 15.69 -6.73 11.57
N TYR A 34 15.20 -5.85 12.42
CA TYR A 34 14.57 -6.19 13.68
C TYR A 34 13.63 -5.08 14.12
N GLY A 35 12.61 -5.42 14.89
CA GLY A 35 11.65 -4.45 15.39
C GLY A 35 10.84 -4.96 16.57
N LEU A 36 10.24 -4.01 17.27
CA LEU A 36 9.36 -4.24 18.40
C LEU A 36 7.92 -4.40 17.91
N ALA A 37 7.18 -5.37 18.43
CA ALA A 37 5.75 -5.50 18.16
C ALA A 37 4.99 -4.23 18.61
N LEU A 38 4.15 -3.70 17.73
CA LEU A 38 3.37 -2.49 17.98
C LEU A 38 2.13 -2.75 18.83
N ALA A 39 1.60 -3.97 18.83
CA ALA A 39 0.38 -4.35 19.54
C ALA A 39 0.50 -5.74 20.17
N ASP A 40 -0.27 -5.96 21.24
CA ASP A 40 -0.37 -7.27 21.89
C ASP A 40 -0.99 -8.30 20.93
N GLY A 41 -0.44 -9.51 20.94
CA GLY A 41 -0.85 -10.63 20.10
C GLY A 41 -0.51 -10.50 18.62
N ARG A 42 0.20 -9.44 18.21
CA ARG A 42 0.50 -9.13 16.79
C ARG A 42 2.00 -9.04 16.54
N ALA A 43 2.55 -10.04 15.86
CA ALA A 43 3.93 -10.03 15.34
C ALA A 43 4.02 -9.52 13.89
N ASP A 44 2.87 -9.30 13.25
CA ASP A 44 2.74 -8.80 11.88
C ASP A 44 2.92 -7.28 11.77
N GLU A 45 2.96 -6.55 12.89
CA GLU A 45 3.23 -5.11 12.91
C GLU A 45 4.38 -4.79 13.85
N LEU A 46 5.51 -4.39 13.26
CA LEU A 46 6.74 -4.07 13.99
C LEU A 46 7.14 -2.61 13.79
N VAL A 47 7.91 -2.09 14.73
CA VAL A 47 8.65 -0.82 14.57
C VAL A 47 10.11 -1.01 14.94
N GLY A 48 11.02 -0.59 14.07
CA GLY A 48 12.44 -0.81 14.29
C GLY A 48 13.31 -0.41 13.12
N LEU A 49 14.30 -1.24 12.82
CA LEU A 49 15.33 -0.98 11.82
C LEU A 49 15.33 -2.07 10.74
N LEU A 50 15.23 -1.65 9.49
CA LEU A 50 15.38 -2.50 8.30
C LEU A 50 16.74 -2.24 7.65
N ILE A 51 17.55 -3.27 7.48
CA ILE A 51 18.81 -3.21 6.73
C ILE A 51 18.47 -3.20 5.24
N VAL A 52 18.64 -2.04 4.60
CA VAL A 52 18.20 -1.81 3.21
C VAL A 52 19.23 -2.24 2.17
N ASP A 53 20.50 -2.41 2.58
CA ASP A 53 21.60 -2.81 1.68
C ASP A 53 21.77 -4.32 1.53
N ARG A 54 20.75 -5.12 1.89
CA ARG A 54 20.83 -6.58 1.86
C ARG A 54 19.75 -7.21 0.96
N PRO A 55 20.12 -8.22 0.15
CA PRO A 55 21.49 -8.75 -0.03
C PRO A 55 22.38 -7.87 -0.92
N GLN A 56 21.80 -6.85 -1.56
CA GLN A 56 22.50 -5.91 -2.43
C GLN A 56 22.26 -4.49 -1.93
N PRO A 57 23.20 -3.56 -2.19
CA PRO A 57 23.02 -2.15 -1.86
C PRO A 57 21.68 -1.63 -2.39
N VAL A 58 21.01 -0.83 -1.56
CA VAL A 58 19.74 -0.22 -1.93
C VAL A 58 19.93 0.72 -3.13
N SER A 59 18.95 0.76 -4.04
CA SER A 59 19.04 1.68 -5.17
C SER A 59 18.83 3.13 -4.72
N VAL A 60 19.60 4.07 -5.30
CA VAL A 60 19.45 5.50 -5.00
C VAL A 60 18.05 5.99 -5.40
N ALA A 61 17.52 5.51 -6.53
CA ALA A 61 16.16 5.84 -6.97
C ALA A 61 15.09 5.40 -5.95
N TRP A 62 15.23 4.21 -5.37
CA TRP A 62 14.29 3.75 -4.33
C TRP A 62 14.38 4.62 -3.07
N LEU A 63 15.58 5.04 -2.66
CA LEU A 63 15.75 5.96 -1.54
C LEU A 63 15.11 7.33 -1.83
N GLU A 64 15.24 7.85 -3.05
CA GLU A 64 14.55 9.07 -3.48
C GLU A 64 13.03 8.91 -3.40
N GLU A 65 12.49 7.78 -3.84
CA GLU A 65 11.07 7.44 -3.71
C GLU A 65 10.62 7.41 -2.24
N VAL A 66 11.39 6.80 -1.34
CA VAL A 66 11.11 6.81 0.11
C VAL A 66 11.06 8.25 0.63
N GLY A 67 12.03 9.08 0.24
CA GLY A 67 12.08 10.49 0.65
C GLY A 67 10.89 11.31 0.17
N GLN A 68 10.45 11.06 -1.07
CA GLN A 68 9.26 11.70 -1.65
C GLN A 68 7.97 11.24 -0.99
N ALA A 69 7.83 9.94 -0.71
CA ALA A 69 6.63 9.37 -0.10
C ALA A 69 6.46 9.83 1.36
N PHE A 70 7.49 9.66 2.19
CA PHE A 70 7.35 9.86 3.64
C PHE A 70 7.85 11.21 4.15
N GLY A 71 8.18 12.15 3.26
CA GLY A 71 8.72 13.46 3.62
C GLY A 71 10.13 13.40 4.25
N GLY A 72 10.83 12.27 4.06
CA GLY A 72 12.19 12.03 4.55
C GLY A 72 12.37 10.66 5.19
N TYR A 73 13.62 10.31 5.43
CA TYR A 73 14.04 9.10 6.14
C TYR A 73 15.41 9.32 6.78
N GLN A 74 15.79 8.44 7.70
CA GLN A 74 17.13 8.40 8.28
C GLN A 74 17.80 7.08 7.95
N LEU A 75 19.03 7.16 7.41
CA LEU A 75 19.92 6.00 7.27
C LEU A 75 20.97 6.04 8.37
N LEU A 76 21.22 4.88 8.96
CA LEU A 76 22.19 4.65 10.02
C LEU A 76 23.12 3.53 9.60
N THR A 77 24.43 3.68 9.77
CA THR A 77 25.35 2.56 9.55
C THR A 77 25.11 1.49 10.62
N MET A 78 24.74 0.29 10.19
CA MET A 78 24.28 -0.81 11.04
C MET A 78 25.33 -1.89 11.28
N THR A 79 26.29 -2.03 10.36
CA THR A 79 27.24 -3.14 10.39
C THR A 79 28.67 -2.66 10.21
N ALA A 80 29.64 -3.49 10.60
CA ALA A 80 31.06 -3.20 10.44
C ALA A 80 31.49 -3.06 8.97
N THR A 81 30.72 -3.63 8.04
CA THR A 81 30.92 -3.54 6.59
C THR A 81 30.27 -2.30 5.96
N GLY A 82 29.58 -1.48 6.75
CA GLY A 82 29.01 -0.22 6.31
C GLY A 82 27.58 -0.30 5.78
N GLU A 83 26.89 -1.43 5.94
CA GLU A 83 25.49 -1.57 5.49
C GLU A 83 24.58 -0.64 6.30
N HIS A 84 23.63 -0.01 5.63
CA HIS A 84 22.72 0.96 6.23
C HIS A 84 21.42 0.31 6.68
N GLY A 85 20.91 0.80 7.81
CA GLY A 85 19.58 0.55 8.31
C GLY A 85 18.71 1.80 8.21
N MET A 86 17.42 1.60 7.98
CA MET A 86 16.41 2.63 7.97
C MET A 86 15.45 2.41 9.14
N ALA A 87 15.17 3.44 9.92
CA ALA A 87 14.13 3.38 10.94
C ALA A 87 12.76 3.40 10.27
N CYS A 88 11.95 2.37 10.49
CA CYS A 88 10.67 2.20 9.82
C CYS A 88 9.67 1.40 10.66
N ARG A 89 8.41 1.52 10.28
CA ARG A 89 7.36 0.56 10.62
C ARG A 89 7.37 -0.55 9.57
N MET A 90 7.12 -1.77 10.01
CA MET A 90 7.16 -2.97 9.17
C MET A 90 5.86 -3.74 9.34
N GLN A 91 5.19 -4.03 8.24
CA GLN A 91 4.00 -4.87 8.16
C GLN A 91 4.41 -6.20 7.52
N ILE A 92 4.47 -7.25 8.31
CA ILE A 92 4.94 -8.56 7.85
C ILE A 92 3.76 -9.27 7.19
N GLU A 93 3.93 -9.67 5.92
CA GLU A 93 2.91 -10.44 5.22
C GLU A 93 2.65 -11.77 5.96
N PRO A 94 1.39 -12.25 6.06
CA PRO A 94 1.04 -13.43 6.86
C PRO A 94 1.88 -14.67 6.56
N GLU A 95 2.16 -14.93 5.27
CA GLU A 95 2.97 -16.04 4.78
C GLU A 95 4.43 -15.95 5.24
N SER A 96 4.86 -14.76 5.64
CA SER A 96 6.22 -14.47 6.08
C SER A 96 6.42 -14.51 7.60
N LEU A 97 5.33 -14.60 8.38
CA LEU A 97 5.39 -14.70 9.84
C LEU A 97 6.27 -15.85 10.36
N PRO A 98 6.28 -17.06 9.74
CA PRO A 98 7.17 -18.15 10.18
C PRO A 98 8.67 -17.82 10.13
N TYR A 99 9.05 -16.79 9.38
CA TYR A 99 10.43 -16.33 9.23
C TYR A 99 10.83 -15.24 10.22
N LEU A 100 9.89 -14.76 11.05
CA LEU A 100 10.22 -13.96 12.21
C LEU A 100 10.82 -14.82 13.30
N ARG A 101 11.86 -14.29 13.94
CA ARG A 101 12.50 -14.94 15.10
C ARG A 101 12.37 -14.06 16.33
N HIS A 102 11.91 -14.65 17.42
CA HIS A 102 12.05 -14.08 18.74
C HIS A 102 13.32 -14.63 19.39
N TRP A 103 14.17 -13.74 19.91
CA TRP A 103 15.41 -14.14 20.56
C TRP A 103 15.50 -13.49 21.94
N PRO A 104 15.24 -14.23 23.03
CA PRO A 104 15.47 -13.73 24.37
C PRO A 104 16.96 -13.83 24.72
N SER A 105 17.64 -12.68 24.82
CA SER A 105 19.01 -12.59 25.34
C SER A 105 19.24 -11.26 26.03
N GLU A 106 20.28 -11.16 26.85
CA GLU A 106 20.68 -9.87 27.45
C GLU A 106 20.97 -8.80 26.38
N GLN A 107 21.50 -9.21 25.22
CA GLN A 107 21.73 -8.32 24.07
C GLN A 107 20.40 -7.81 23.49
N SER A 108 19.40 -8.68 23.43
CA SER A 108 18.04 -8.32 23.01
C SER A 108 17.41 -7.31 23.98
N THR A 109 17.68 -7.39 25.28
CA THR A 109 17.17 -6.42 26.26
C THR A 109 17.71 -5.01 26.01
N ALA A 110 19.02 -4.88 25.75
CA ALA A 110 19.62 -3.59 25.44
C ALA A 110 19.06 -3.01 24.13
N LEU A 111 18.91 -3.85 23.10
CA LEU A 111 18.35 -3.45 21.82
C LEU A 111 16.87 -3.04 21.95
N GLN A 112 16.08 -3.82 22.69
CA GLN A 112 14.68 -3.53 22.97
C GLN A 112 14.52 -2.18 23.70
N ALA A 113 15.38 -1.91 24.69
CA ALA A 113 15.39 -0.62 25.39
C ALA A 113 15.72 0.55 24.45
N ALA A 114 16.68 0.37 23.52
CA ALA A 114 17.06 1.40 22.55
C ALA A 114 15.95 1.70 21.53
N LEU A 115 15.17 0.70 21.12
CA LEU A 115 14.06 0.87 20.18
C LEU A 115 12.77 1.34 20.83
N ARG A 116 12.65 1.25 22.16
CA ARG A 116 11.41 1.53 22.89
C ARG A 116 10.79 2.90 22.58
N PRO A 117 11.54 4.00 22.40
CA PRO A 117 10.96 5.29 22.01
C PRO A 117 10.17 5.25 20.68
N LEU A 118 10.49 4.33 19.78
CA LEU A 118 9.78 4.17 18.51
C LEU A 118 8.36 3.61 18.69
N LEU A 119 8.05 3.00 19.83
CA LEU A 119 6.68 2.55 20.14
C LEU A 119 5.73 3.73 20.38
N ASP A 120 6.27 4.87 20.85
CA ASP A 120 5.49 6.07 21.16
C ASP A 120 5.58 7.09 20.02
N TYR A 121 6.70 7.11 19.30
CA TYR A 121 6.95 7.98 18.15
C TYR A 121 7.43 7.15 16.96
N PRO A 122 6.52 6.39 16.33
CA PRO A 122 6.91 5.52 15.24
C PRO A 122 7.37 6.34 14.03
N PRO A 123 8.43 5.91 13.34
CA PRO A 123 8.92 6.57 12.14
C PRO A 123 7.88 6.50 11.02
N GLN A 124 7.92 7.50 10.13
CA GLN A 124 6.96 7.64 9.03
C GLN A 124 7.09 6.55 7.95
N PRO A 125 8.31 6.15 7.51
CA PRO A 125 8.42 5.07 6.53
C PRO A 125 7.73 3.80 7.04
N VAL A 126 6.73 3.35 6.29
CA VAL A 126 6.01 2.11 6.57
C VAL A 126 6.25 1.19 5.37
N PHE A 127 6.75 -0.01 5.65
CA PHE A 127 7.02 -1.02 4.62
C PHE A 127 6.22 -2.28 4.87
N SER A 128 5.63 -2.83 3.81
CA SER A 128 5.19 -4.22 3.80
C SER A 128 6.38 -5.11 3.47
N LEU A 129 6.61 -6.14 4.28
CA LEU A 129 7.74 -7.04 4.18
C LEU A 129 7.28 -8.46 3.91
N ARG A 130 7.91 -9.07 2.91
CA ARG A 130 7.65 -10.45 2.50
C ARG A 130 8.95 -11.22 2.35
N TRP A 131 9.00 -12.43 2.88
CA TRP A 131 10.04 -13.38 2.52
C TRP A 131 9.77 -13.96 1.13
N ASP A 132 10.70 -13.76 0.21
CA ASP A 132 10.68 -14.36 -1.12
C ASP A 132 11.53 -15.63 -1.11
N GLU A 133 10.88 -16.79 -1.16
CA GLU A 133 11.55 -18.09 -1.17
C GLU A 133 12.40 -18.32 -2.42
N THR A 134 12.06 -17.69 -3.55
CA THR A 134 12.78 -17.87 -4.82
C THR A 134 14.13 -17.17 -4.76
N THR A 135 14.15 -15.94 -4.26
CA THR A 135 15.37 -15.14 -4.13
C THR A 135 16.09 -15.36 -2.80
N GLN A 136 15.42 -15.99 -1.83
CA GLN A 136 15.85 -16.12 -0.44
C GLN A 136 16.18 -14.76 0.19
N THR A 137 15.27 -13.80 0.02
CA THR A 137 15.44 -12.45 0.56
C THR A 137 14.17 -11.90 1.17
N TRP A 138 14.32 -10.93 2.08
CA TRP A 138 13.21 -10.09 2.49
C TRP A 138 13.00 -8.99 1.46
N ALA A 139 11.88 -9.06 0.73
CA ALA A 139 11.44 -8.01 -0.15
C ALA A 139 10.66 -6.97 0.67
N SER A 140 10.96 -5.69 0.45
CA SER A 140 10.22 -4.56 1.03
C SER A 140 9.45 -3.82 -0.07
N ARG A 141 8.26 -3.33 0.31
CA ARG A 141 7.41 -2.46 -0.52
C ARG A 141 6.84 -1.37 0.36
N PHE A 142 6.47 -0.23 -0.19
CA PHE A 142 5.72 0.76 0.58
C PHE A 142 4.43 0.11 1.10
N ALA A 143 4.23 0.18 2.41
CA ALA A 143 2.95 -0.19 2.98
C ALA A 143 1.93 0.86 2.57
N LEU A 144 0.77 0.40 2.09
CA LEU A 144 -0.37 1.27 1.93
C LEU A 144 -1.12 1.37 3.26
N ALA A 145 -1.99 2.36 3.40
CA ALA A 145 -2.83 2.49 4.58
C ALA A 145 -3.75 1.25 4.70
N ASN A 146 -3.43 0.34 5.64
CA ASN A 146 -4.25 -0.83 5.94
C ASN A 146 -5.61 -0.42 6.53
N GLU A 147 -5.69 0.76 7.15
CA GLU A 147 -6.95 1.32 7.63
C GLU A 147 -7.55 2.24 6.58
N LEU A 148 -8.77 1.90 6.17
CA LEU A 148 -9.57 2.78 5.33
C LEU A 148 -9.99 4.02 6.16
N PRO A 149 -9.80 5.26 5.65
CA PRO A 149 -10.32 6.47 6.27
C PRO A 149 -11.81 6.36 6.62
N SER A 150 -12.22 6.95 7.75
CA SER A 150 -13.59 6.92 8.26
C SER A 150 -14.63 7.35 7.21
N GLU A 151 -14.31 8.40 6.48
CA GLU A 151 -15.14 8.99 5.44
C GLU A 151 -15.40 7.99 4.31
N LEU A 152 -14.41 7.17 3.96
CA LEU A 152 -14.56 6.13 2.94
C LEU A 152 -15.29 4.90 3.46
N LYS A 153 -15.10 4.55 4.74
CA LYS A 153 -15.92 3.52 5.38
C LYS A 153 -17.40 3.89 5.32
N GLU A 154 -17.75 5.14 5.61
CA GLU A 154 -19.12 5.65 5.50
C GLU A 154 -19.65 5.63 4.06
N VAL A 155 -18.81 6.01 3.08
CA VAL A 155 -19.17 5.93 1.67
C VAL A 155 -19.49 4.50 1.27
N PHE A 156 -18.59 3.54 1.53
CA PHE A 156 -18.82 2.14 1.17
C PHE A 156 -19.94 1.48 1.98
N ALA A 157 -20.14 1.84 3.24
CA ALA A 157 -21.30 1.38 4.00
C ALA A 157 -22.63 1.84 3.36
N ARG A 158 -22.66 3.00 2.72
CA ARG A 158 -23.84 3.53 2.04
C ARG A 158 -23.99 3.03 0.60
N THR A 159 -22.89 2.89 -0.13
CA THR A 159 -22.90 2.55 -1.57
C THR A 159 -22.72 1.07 -1.84
N GLY A 160 -22.30 0.28 -0.85
CA GLY A 160 -21.92 -1.11 -1.01
C GLY A 160 -20.53 -1.28 -1.62
N TYR A 161 -20.38 -2.32 -2.43
CA TYR A 161 -19.15 -2.62 -3.17
C TYR A 161 -18.85 -1.55 -4.21
N GLY A 162 -17.57 -1.27 -4.41
CA GLY A 162 -17.15 -0.20 -5.31
C GLY A 162 -15.68 0.15 -5.20
N CYS A 163 -15.29 1.25 -5.85
CA CYS A 163 -13.92 1.73 -5.85
C CYS A 163 -13.84 3.25 -5.67
N ALA A 164 -12.87 3.71 -4.89
CA ALA A 164 -12.59 5.12 -4.69
C ALA A 164 -11.07 5.37 -4.68
N ALA A 165 -10.64 6.46 -5.33
CA ALA A 165 -9.26 6.92 -5.23
C ALA A 165 -9.06 7.70 -3.94
N VAL A 166 -7.93 7.46 -3.27
CA VAL A 166 -7.61 7.97 -1.94
C VAL A 166 -6.15 8.36 -1.92
N GLU A 167 -5.88 9.54 -1.37
CA GLU A 167 -4.51 9.95 -1.10
C GLU A 167 -4.03 9.35 0.22
N THR A 168 -2.83 8.77 0.19
CA THR A 168 -2.12 8.24 1.35
C THR A 168 -0.70 8.80 1.37
N ASP A 169 0.01 8.56 2.46
CA ASP A 169 1.43 8.92 2.58
C ASP A 169 2.28 8.21 1.49
N SER A 170 1.84 7.06 1.02
CA SER A 170 2.52 6.27 -0.02
C SER A 170 2.06 6.59 -1.45
N GLY A 171 1.26 7.66 -1.64
CA GLY A 171 0.71 8.05 -2.94
C GLY A 171 -0.79 7.82 -3.07
N ILE A 172 -1.30 7.78 -4.30
CA ILE A 172 -2.72 7.52 -4.57
C ILE A 172 -2.98 6.01 -4.64
N ILE A 173 -3.93 5.56 -3.83
CA ILE A 173 -4.44 4.19 -3.84
C ILE A 173 -5.88 4.19 -4.34
N HIS A 174 -6.30 3.11 -4.97
CA HIS A 174 -7.70 2.83 -5.26
C HIS A 174 -8.19 1.81 -4.25
N ALA A 175 -9.00 2.25 -3.29
CA ALA A 175 -9.66 1.37 -2.34
C ALA A 175 -10.78 0.63 -3.05
N CYS A 176 -10.65 -0.70 -3.17
CA CYS A 176 -11.59 -1.59 -3.83
C CYS A 176 -12.33 -2.42 -2.79
N HIS A 177 -13.63 -2.16 -2.61
CA HIS A 177 -14.50 -2.89 -1.69
C HIS A 177 -15.33 -3.92 -2.45
N ALA A 178 -15.21 -5.20 -2.09
CA ALA A 178 -15.92 -6.32 -2.72
C ALA A 178 -16.18 -7.45 -1.70
N ALA A 179 -16.96 -8.46 -2.11
CA ALA A 179 -17.20 -9.62 -1.25
C ALA A 179 -15.90 -10.42 -1.03
N ASP A 180 -15.77 -11.04 0.14
CA ASP A 180 -14.58 -11.84 0.47
C ASP A 180 -14.36 -13.01 -0.48
N GLU A 181 -15.45 -13.62 -0.96
CA GLU A 181 -15.40 -14.71 -1.95
C GLU A 181 -14.85 -14.25 -3.30
N ASP A 182 -15.22 -13.05 -3.76
CA ASP A 182 -14.68 -12.46 -4.98
C ASP A 182 -13.19 -12.14 -4.81
N ILE A 183 -12.83 -11.48 -3.70
CA ILE A 183 -11.45 -11.07 -3.42
C ILE A 183 -10.49 -12.27 -3.34
N ALA A 184 -10.94 -13.40 -2.80
CA ALA A 184 -10.18 -14.64 -2.81
C ALA A 184 -9.83 -15.10 -4.23
N GLY A 185 -10.76 -14.92 -5.18
CA GLY A 185 -10.57 -15.22 -6.60
C GLY A 185 -9.63 -14.26 -7.33
N PHE A 186 -9.48 -13.02 -6.84
CA PHE A 186 -8.67 -11.99 -7.49
C PHE A 186 -7.15 -12.18 -7.33
N ASN A 187 -6.71 -12.87 -6.27
CA ASN A 187 -5.28 -12.97 -5.98
C ASN A 187 -4.53 -13.68 -7.12
N GLY A 188 -3.42 -13.10 -7.56
CA GLY A 188 -2.66 -13.59 -8.71
C GLY A 188 -3.28 -13.31 -10.09
N GLN A 189 -4.54 -12.87 -10.19
CA GLN A 189 -5.20 -12.67 -11.49
C GLN A 189 -4.73 -11.42 -12.22
N PRO A 190 -4.63 -11.43 -13.56
CA PRO A 190 -4.32 -10.23 -14.33
C PRO A 190 -5.35 -9.11 -14.07
N VAL A 191 -4.89 -7.86 -14.05
CA VAL A 191 -5.77 -6.69 -13.98
C VAL A 191 -5.51 -5.78 -15.16
N TRP A 192 -6.58 -5.43 -15.85
CA TRP A 192 -6.59 -4.48 -16.96
C TRP A 192 -7.23 -3.20 -16.48
N PHE A 193 -6.78 -2.05 -16.99
CA PHE A 193 -7.40 -0.78 -16.65
C PHE A 193 -7.34 0.21 -17.81
N GLN A 194 -8.28 1.14 -17.82
CA GLN A 194 -8.32 2.23 -18.78
C GLN A 194 -8.89 3.51 -18.16
N TRP A 195 -8.32 4.64 -18.57
CA TRP A 195 -8.81 5.98 -18.27
C TRP A 195 -9.67 6.49 -19.42
N GLN A 196 -10.81 7.10 -19.10
CA GLN A 196 -11.75 7.63 -20.07
C GLN A 196 -12.27 9.00 -19.64
N LEU A 197 -12.40 9.92 -20.60
CA LEU A 197 -13.18 11.14 -20.44
C LEU A 197 -14.59 10.91 -20.95
N ILE A 198 -15.59 11.14 -20.09
CA ILE A 198 -17.00 11.14 -20.45
C ILE A 198 -17.51 12.57 -20.33
N GLN A 199 -17.90 13.17 -21.45
CA GLN A 199 -18.47 14.51 -21.48
C GLN A 199 -19.99 14.44 -21.24
N MET A 200 -20.44 14.67 -20.00
CA MET A 200 -21.87 14.77 -19.69
C MET A 200 -22.34 16.22 -19.77
N PRO A 201 -23.61 16.47 -20.11
CA PRO A 201 -24.15 17.83 -20.22
C PRO A 201 -23.96 18.71 -18.98
N THR A 202 -23.86 18.13 -17.79
CA THR A 202 -23.73 18.85 -16.52
C THR A 202 -22.33 18.80 -15.90
N ALA A 203 -21.45 17.87 -16.31
CA ALA A 203 -20.05 17.81 -15.88
C ALA A 203 -19.24 16.79 -16.72
N PRO A 204 -17.92 17.01 -16.93
CA PRO A 204 -17.04 15.92 -17.35
C PRO A 204 -16.84 14.92 -16.22
N LEU A 205 -16.81 13.63 -16.55
CA LEU A 205 -16.40 12.55 -15.65
C LEU A 205 -15.09 11.96 -16.17
N ILE A 206 -14.06 11.91 -15.31
CA ILE A 206 -12.87 11.10 -15.60
C ILE A 206 -13.10 9.75 -14.94
N ARG A 207 -13.30 8.71 -15.75
CA ARG A 207 -13.58 7.34 -15.31
C ARG A 207 -12.30 6.51 -15.37
N LEU A 208 -12.00 5.81 -14.28
CA LEU A 208 -11.13 4.65 -14.28
C LEU A 208 -12.00 3.41 -14.30
N GLU A 209 -11.87 2.60 -15.34
CA GLU A 209 -12.43 1.25 -15.38
C GLU A 209 -11.29 0.25 -15.15
N MET A 210 -11.50 -0.70 -14.24
CA MET A 210 -10.56 -1.78 -13.93
C MET A 210 -11.29 -3.11 -14.05
N MET A 211 -10.62 -4.10 -14.65
CA MET A 211 -11.13 -5.45 -14.81
C MET A 211 -10.12 -6.45 -14.22
N VAL A 212 -10.54 -7.19 -13.21
CA VAL A 212 -9.81 -8.35 -12.69
C VAL A 212 -10.24 -9.56 -13.50
N VAL A 213 -9.31 -10.27 -14.12
CA VAL A 213 -9.60 -11.43 -14.98
C VAL A 213 -9.69 -12.70 -14.12
N ASP A 214 -10.63 -12.71 -13.19
CA ASP A 214 -10.94 -13.85 -12.29
C ASP A 214 -11.84 -14.89 -12.96
N ASP A 215 -12.80 -14.45 -13.77
CA ASP A 215 -13.60 -15.29 -14.67
C ASP A 215 -13.33 -14.88 -16.14
N PRO A 216 -12.98 -15.83 -17.05
CA PRO A 216 -12.68 -15.52 -18.44
C PRO A 216 -13.89 -15.04 -19.26
N VAL A 217 -15.11 -15.32 -18.82
CA VAL A 217 -16.37 -14.93 -19.46
C VAL A 217 -16.93 -13.66 -18.84
N ASN A 218 -16.82 -13.51 -17.51
CA ASN A 218 -17.39 -12.39 -16.77
C ASN A 218 -16.43 -11.82 -15.72
N PRO A 219 -15.35 -11.11 -16.16
CA PRO A 219 -14.36 -10.58 -15.23
C PRO A 219 -14.97 -9.56 -14.28
N TYR A 220 -14.52 -9.56 -13.03
CA TYR A 220 -14.96 -8.58 -12.03
C TYR A 220 -14.54 -7.17 -12.41
N ARG A 221 -15.45 -6.21 -12.28
CA ARG A 221 -15.22 -4.81 -12.68
C ARG A 221 -15.28 -3.86 -11.49
N PHE A 222 -14.29 -2.99 -11.41
CA PHE A 222 -14.29 -1.83 -10.53
C PHE A 222 -14.33 -0.56 -11.36
N GLU A 223 -15.06 0.42 -10.85
CA GLU A 223 -15.13 1.73 -11.48
C GLU A 223 -14.98 2.83 -10.44
N SER A 224 -14.23 3.87 -10.80
CA SER A 224 -14.18 5.12 -10.04
C SER A 224 -14.31 6.32 -10.96
N PHE A 225 -14.86 7.41 -10.42
CA PHE A 225 -15.11 8.65 -11.15
C PHE A 225 -14.48 9.80 -10.39
N LEU A 226 -13.70 10.63 -11.09
CA LEU A 226 -13.04 11.81 -10.53
C LEU A 226 -13.60 13.09 -11.15
N ASN A 227 -13.80 14.09 -10.29
CA ASN A 227 -14.36 15.39 -10.59
C ASN A 227 -13.26 16.45 -10.69
N VAL A 228 -13.03 16.99 -11.88
CA VAL A 228 -12.04 18.07 -12.09
C VAL A 228 -12.44 19.41 -11.48
N SER A 229 -13.69 19.59 -11.08
CA SER A 229 -14.12 20.82 -10.39
C SER A 229 -13.74 20.84 -8.91
N GLU A 230 -13.49 19.68 -8.30
CA GLU A 230 -13.10 19.57 -6.91
C GLU A 230 -11.57 19.65 -6.77
N PRO A 231 -11.02 20.64 -6.05
CA PRO A 231 -9.57 20.83 -5.95
C PRO A 231 -8.81 19.59 -5.43
N ASP A 232 -9.39 18.86 -4.49
CA ASP A 232 -8.77 17.64 -3.95
C ASP A 232 -8.72 16.51 -4.97
N GLN A 233 -9.77 16.33 -5.76
CA GLN A 233 -9.78 15.29 -6.80
C GLN A 233 -8.90 15.66 -8.00
N LEU A 234 -8.79 16.96 -8.32
CA LEU A 234 -7.83 17.44 -9.30
C LEU A 234 -6.38 17.18 -8.84
N ARG A 235 -6.09 17.38 -7.55
CA ARG A 235 -4.80 17.02 -6.95
C ARG A 235 -4.52 15.52 -7.02
N ILE A 236 -5.53 14.68 -6.78
CA ILE A 236 -5.44 13.23 -6.97
C ILE A 236 -5.07 12.87 -8.41
N LEU A 237 -5.75 13.45 -9.41
CA LEU A 237 -5.45 13.24 -10.83
C LEU A 237 -4.01 13.64 -11.18
N ALA A 238 -3.56 14.80 -10.70
CA ALA A 238 -2.19 15.26 -10.91
C ALA A 238 -1.16 14.29 -10.30
N LYS A 239 -1.40 13.77 -9.09
CA LYS A 239 -0.54 12.77 -8.47
C LYS A 239 -0.54 11.45 -9.24
N LEU A 240 -1.70 10.96 -9.67
CA LEU A 240 -1.82 9.74 -10.48
C LEU A 240 -1.06 9.85 -11.79
N ALA A 241 -1.14 11.00 -12.47
CA ALA A 241 -0.40 11.25 -13.71
C ALA A 241 1.12 11.27 -13.54
N ASN A 242 1.63 11.37 -12.30
CA ASN A 242 3.05 11.32 -11.99
C ASN A 242 3.46 10.04 -11.23
N GLN A 243 2.52 9.13 -10.96
CA GLN A 243 2.78 7.89 -10.22
C GLN A 243 3.11 6.76 -11.20
N ALA A 244 4.25 6.08 -11.00
CA ALA A 244 4.73 5.00 -11.87
C ALA A 244 3.96 3.67 -11.72
N GLN A 245 3.13 3.55 -10.69
CA GLN A 245 2.31 2.38 -10.41
C GLN A 245 0.88 2.79 -10.04
N LEU A 246 -0.10 1.98 -10.41
CA LEU A 246 -1.45 2.06 -9.89
C LEU A 246 -1.58 1.07 -8.74
N HIS A 247 -1.95 1.55 -7.56
CA HIS A 247 -2.11 0.72 -6.37
C HIS A 247 -3.59 0.44 -6.11
N LEU A 248 -3.97 -0.83 -5.99
CA LEU A 248 -5.31 -1.29 -5.68
C LEU A 248 -5.30 -1.94 -4.29
N ALA A 249 -5.95 -1.33 -3.31
CA ALA A 249 -6.08 -1.88 -1.96
C ALA A 249 -7.44 -2.53 -1.82
N PHE A 250 -7.48 -3.85 -1.59
CA PHE A 250 -8.73 -4.61 -1.50
C PHE A 250 -9.22 -4.70 -0.05
N TYR A 251 -10.50 -4.41 0.15
CA TYR A 251 -11.19 -4.48 1.44
C TYR A 251 -12.38 -5.43 1.32
N GLY A 252 -12.48 -6.37 2.26
CA GLY A 252 -13.57 -7.35 2.33
C GLY A 252 -14.90 -6.72 2.73
N ALA A 253 -15.94 -7.56 2.86
CA ALA A 253 -17.30 -7.10 3.17
C ALA A 253 -17.41 -6.40 4.54
N ASP A 254 -16.47 -6.67 5.45
CA ASP A 254 -16.32 -6.03 6.76
C ASP A 254 -15.47 -4.75 6.72
N LEU A 255 -15.07 -4.29 5.53
CA LEU A 255 -14.14 -3.18 5.29
C LEU A 255 -12.76 -3.39 5.90
N THR A 256 -12.40 -4.64 6.22
CA THR A 256 -11.06 -5.00 6.66
C THR A 256 -10.17 -5.20 5.44
N TYR A 257 -8.97 -4.63 5.48
CA TYR A 257 -7.96 -4.80 4.45
C TYR A 257 -7.62 -6.28 4.23
N ARG A 258 -7.45 -6.66 2.96
CA ARG A 258 -7.08 -8.01 2.54
C ARG A 258 -5.68 -8.03 1.97
N TYR A 259 -5.45 -7.29 0.89
CA TYR A 259 -4.13 -7.15 0.27
C TYR A 259 -4.09 -5.96 -0.69
N THR A 260 -2.89 -5.64 -1.15
CA THR A 260 -2.62 -4.62 -2.16
C THR A 260 -2.08 -5.25 -3.42
N LYS A 261 -2.61 -4.83 -4.58
CA LYS A 261 -2.03 -5.12 -5.88
C LYS A 261 -1.44 -3.85 -6.50
N SER A 262 -0.20 -3.96 -6.99
CA SER A 262 0.44 -2.88 -7.73
C SER A 262 0.52 -3.24 -9.21
N ILE A 263 0.11 -2.32 -10.07
CA ILE A 263 0.09 -2.46 -11.52
C ILE A 263 1.00 -1.39 -12.09
N HIS A 264 1.86 -1.73 -13.06
CA HIS A 264 2.69 -0.72 -13.70
C HIS A 264 1.81 0.30 -14.45
N HIS A 265 2.02 1.58 -14.16
CA HIS A 265 1.36 2.69 -14.83
C HIS A 265 2.35 3.24 -15.86
N ALA A 266 2.24 2.76 -17.09
CA ALA A 266 3.21 3.07 -18.14
C ALA A 266 3.20 4.57 -18.45
N ALA A 267 4.35 5.11 -18.87
CA ALA A 267 4.47 6.53 -19.20
C ALA A 267 3.41 7.03 -20.20
N GLN A 268 3.00 6.19 -21.16
CA GLN A 268 1.93 6.50 -22.10
C GLN A 268 0.57 6.66 -21.40
N GLN A 269 0.25 5.82 -20.42
CA GLN A 269 -1.01 5.90 -19.67
C GLN A 269 -1.01 7.12 -18.74
N ALA A 270 0.14 7.42 -18.13
CA ALA A 270 0.34 8.61 -17.32
C ALA A 270 0.15 9.90 -18.13
N GLN A 271 0.73 9.96 -19.34
CA GLN A 271 0.53 11.06 -20.28
C GLN A 271 -0.95 11.15 -20.72
N GLN A 272 -1.58 10.03 -21.06
CA GLN A 272 -3.00 9.99 -21.43
C GLN A 272 -3.89 10.55 -20.31
N LEU A 273 -3.62 10.23 -19.05
CA LEU A 273 -4.38 10.76 -17.92
C LEU A 273 -4.23 12.29 -17.79
N ALA A 274 -3.03 12.82 -18.00
CA ALA A 274 -2.79 14.26 -18.02
C ALA A 274 -3.60 14.94 -19.15
N GLU A 275 -3.55 14.39 -20.36
CA GLU A 275 -4.31 14.90 -21.51
C GLU A 275 -5.84 14.86 -21.27
N ILE A 276 -6.35 13.75 -20.72
CA ILE A 276 -7.76 13.61 -20.32
C ILE A 276 -8.14 14.67 -19.29
N THR A 277 -7.26 14.95 -18.32
CA THR A 277 -7.50 15.95 -17.27
C THR A 277 -7.59 17.35 -17.86
N ASP A 278 -6.68 17.71 -18.76
CA ASP A 278 -6.70 19.01 -19.46
C ASP A 278 -7.97 19.17 -20.31
N MET A 279 -8.35 18.13 -21.05
CA MET A 279 -9.58 18.12 -21.85
C MET A 279 -10.83 18.26 -20.98
N ALA A 280 -10.88 17.59 -19.82
CA ALA A 280 -11.98 17.69 -18.87
C ALA A 280 -12.10 19.10 -18.30
N LEU A 281 -10.98 19.71 -17.88
CA LEU A 281 -10.95 21.10 -17.40
C LEU A 281 -11.42 22.07 -18.47
N ALA A 282 -10.95 21.92 -19.72
CA ALA A 282 -11.39 22.75 -20.83
C ALA A 282 -12.91 22.61 -21.07
N TYR A 283 -13.43 21.38 -21.09
CA TYR A 283 -14.86 21.11 -21.26
C TYR A 283 -15.70 21.72 -20.13
N TRP A 284 -15.27 21.55 -18.87
CA TRP A 284 -15.94 22.15 -17.71
C TRP A 284 -16.12 23.66 -17.84
N GLN A 285 -15.13 24.38 -18.39
CA GLN A 285 -15.24 25.82 -18.61
C GLN A 285 -16.26 26.21 -19.68
N THR A 286 -16.59 25.31 -20.61
CA THR A 286 -17.63 25.58 -21.63
C THR A 286 -19.06 25.43 -21.10
N LEU A 287 -19.25 24.73 -19.98
CA LEU A 287 -20.58 24.52 -19.40
C LEU A 287 -21.08 25.80 -18.70
N PRO A 288 -22.36 26.18 -18.87
CA PRO A 288 -22.96 27.29 -18.12
C PRO A 288 -22.88 27.03 -16.61
N PRO A 289 -22.45 27.99 -15.76
CA PRO A 289 -22.27 27.78 -14.32
C PRO A 289 -23.50 27.21 -13.62
N GLU A 290 -24.70 27.57 -14.05
CA GLU A 290 -25.98 27.11 -13.51
C GLU A 290 -26.35 25.66 -13.87
N GLN A 291 -25.66 25.06 -14.85
CA GLN A 291 -25.88 23.66 -15.29
C GLN A 291 -24.82 22.70 -14.74
N ARG A 292 -23.80 23.23 -14.04
CA ARG A 292 -22.66 22.47 -13.53
C ARG A 292 -23.06 21.62 -12.33
N ASP A 293 -23.19 20.32 -12.53
CA ASP A 293 -23.55 19.35 -11.50
C ASP A 293 -22.91 17.98 -11.79
N PHE A 294 -21.89 17.64 -11.00
CA PHE A 294 -21.17 16.36 -11.09
C PHE A 294 -22.00 15.17 -10.59
N VAL A 295 -22.83 15.37 -9.55
CA VAL A 295 -23.63 14.29 -8.98
C VAL A 295 -24.69 13.87 -9.98
N GLU A 296 -25.36 14.82 -10.63
CA GLU A 296 -26.32 14.53 -11.68
C GLU A 296 -25.64 13.92 -12.92
N ALA A 297 -24.46 14.40 -13.31
CA ALA A 297 -23.69 13.81 -14.41
C ALA A 297 -23.39 12.33 -14.15
N LYS A 298 -22.88 12.01 -12.95
CA LYS A 298 -22.59 10.64 -12.55
C LYS A 298 -23.86 9.79 -12.50
N ALA A 299 -24.94 10.29 -11.90
CA ALA A 299 -26.21 9.56 -11.82
C ALA A 299 -26.79 9.29 -13.22
N ALA A 300 -26.76 10.26 -14.12
CA ALA A 300 -27.21 10.12 -15.51
C ALA A 300 -26.38 9.09 -16.27
N PHE A 301 -25.06 9.09 -16.09
CA PHE A 301 -24.18 8.08 -16.68
C PHE A 301 -24.54 6.68 -16.17
N MET A 302 -24.61 6.48 -14.85
CA MET A 302 -24.91 5.16 -14.28
C MET A 302 -26.27 4.62 -14.75
N ARG A 303 -27.30 5.47 -14.88
CA ARG A 303 -28.63 5.07 -15.40
C ARG A 303 -28.62 4.60 -16.86
N SER A 304 -27.58 4.90 -17.65
CA SER A 304 -27.51 4.49 -19.06
C SER A 304 -27.02 3.06 -19.27
N PHE A 305 -26.54 2.39 -18.21
CA PHE A 305 -25.99 1.03 -18.25
C PHE A 305 -26.85 -0.01 -17.51
N PHE A 306 -27.98 0.41 -16.91
CA PHE A 306 -28.96 -0.44 -16.22
C PHE A 306 -30.36 -0.22 -16.81
#